data_AF-A0A8R1IP32-F1
#
_entry.id   AF-A0A8R1IP32-F1
#
_cell.length_a   1.000
_cell.length_b   1.000
_cell.length_c   1.000
_cell.angle_alpha   90.00
_cell.angle_beta   90.00
_cell.angle_gamma   90.00
#
_symmetry.space_group_name_H-M   'P 1'
#
loop_
_entity.id
_entity.type
_entity.pdbx_description
1 polymer ?
#
loop_
_entity_poly.entity_id
_entity_poly.type
_entity_poly.pdbx_seq_one_letter_code
_entity_poly.pdbx_strand_id
1 'polypeptide(L)'
;MQLHQANDDRVVEDEQAAADKLHTVLQLRAQIQQLIDKMIVEVELSNCIDIALRCVLMGETAEIKEGIKFLTRCKLFEITGAETAIRSMCSLVWRPSADVITELIDAAEDMFISKLDGNEKASERDKSTVENLMKAMHGATEMDRPSIEEVIYLLASVGNDDEGGLGRHRKRRHIETNVITRLWAIALDNSTGGTNKKIDALRILYPISRTEKGIPEARTRIRSLQKKLMDEPAVAVEALRIISILNTPTKQEKGSIRFIARCSAFIRTTRCLDPS
;
A
#
# COMPACT_ATOMS: atom_id res chain seq x y z
N MET A 1 9.07 50.95 -57.63
CA MET A 1 8.44 51.12 -56.31
C MET A 1 7.93 49.80 -55.75
N GLN A 2 7.07 49.05 -56.46
CA GLN A 2 6.52 47.77 -55.98
C GLN A 2 7.57 46.66 -55.70
N LEU A 3 8.68 46.61 -56.46
CA LEU A 3 9.77 45.65 -56.24
C LEU A 3 10.61 45.92 -54.99
N HIS A 4 10.69 47.17 -54.54
CA HIS A 4 11.41 47.51 -53.30
C HIS A 4 10.57 47.17 -52.07
N GLN A 5 9.26 47.45 -52.10
CA GLN A 5 8.34 47.04 -51.03
C GLN A 5 8.27 45.52 -50.85
N ALA A 6 8.19 44.76 -51.94
CA ALA A 6 8.18 43.29 -51.84
C ALA A 6 9.51 42.68 -51.35
N ASN A 7 10.62 43.42 -51.44
CA ASN A 7 11.92 42.98 -50.93
C ASN A 7 12.07 43.36 -49.45
N ASP A 8 11.58 44.53 -49.06
CA ASP A 8 11.55 44.98 -47.65
C ASP A 8 10.59 44.11 -46.81
N ASP A 9 9.41 43.77 -47.35
CA ASP A 9 8.44 42.89 -46.67
C ASP A 9 9.02 41.49 -46.41
N ARG A 10 9.80 40.94 -47.36
CA ARG A 10 10.47 39.64 -47.19
C ARG A 10 11.59 39.67 -46.15
N VAL A 11 12.34 40.77 -46.07
CA VAL A 11 13.40 40.94 -45.06
C VAL A 11 12.79 41.01 -43.66
N VAL A 12 11.66 41.69 -43.49
CA VAL A 12 10.94 41.76 -42.22
C VAL A 12 10.39 40.39 -41.81
N GLU A 13 9.82 39.62 -42.74
CA GLU A 13 9.36 38.26 -42.46
C GLU A 13 10.50 37.31 -42.06
N ASP A 14 11.66 37.40 -42.72
CA ASP A 14 12.84 36.60 -42.40
C ASP A 14 13.44 36.98 -41.03
N GLU A 15 13.47 38.26 -40.68
CA GLU A 15 13.89 38.75 -39.35
C GLU A 15 12.93 38.30 -38.24
N GLN A 16 11.62 38.36 -38.49
CA GLN A 16 10.61 37.88 -37.56
C GLN A 16 10.72 36.36 -37.37
N ALA A 17 10.89 35.60 -38.45
CA ALA A 17 11.09 34.15 -38.38
C ALA A 17 12.41 33.79 -37.67
N ALA A 18 13.47 34.60 -37.80
CA ALA A 18 14.72 34.43 -37.07
C ALA A 18 14.55 34.73 -35.57
N ALA A 19 13.80 35.78 -35.23
CA ALA A 19 13.47 36.13 -33.85
C ALA A 19 12.62 35.05 -33.18
N ASP A 20 11.61 34.51 -33.88
CA ASP A 20 10.76 33.42 -33.39
C ASP A 20 11.57 32.13 -33.18
N LYS A 21 12.46 31.78 -34.10
CA LYS A 21 13.40 30.65 -33.95
C LYS A 21 14.31 30.84 -32.73
N LEU A 22 14.87 32.03 -32.56
CA LEU A 22 15.71 32.35 -31.40
C LEU A 22 14.93 32.24 -30.09
N HIS A 23 13.69 32.75 -30.07
CA HIS A 23 12.80 32.63 -28.90
C HIS A 23 12.52 31.17 -28.57
N THR A 24 12.24 30.34 -29.58
CA THR A 24 12.00 28.90 -29.41
C THR A 24 13.25 28.19 -28.85
N VAL A 25 14.44 28.53 -29.36
CA VAL A 25 15.72 28.00 -28.85
C VAL A 25 15.95 28.39 -27.40
N LEU A 26 15.64 29.63 -27.00
CA LEU A 26 15.77 30.08 -25.62
C LEU A 26 14.77 29.36 -24.69
N GLN A 27 13.53 29.15 -25.13
CA GLN A 27 12.54 28.38 -24.39
C GLN A 27 13.00 26.93 -24.17
N LEU A 28 13.48 26.27 -25.23
CA LEU A 28 14.01 24.90 -25.15
C LEU A 28 15.22 24.83 -24.20
N ARG A 29 16.12 25.82 -24.25
CA ARG A 29 17.27 25.88 -23.33
C ARG A 29 16.81 26.01 -21.88
N ALA A 30 15.81 26.84 -21.61
CA ALA A 30 15.26 26.98 -20.25
C ALA A 30 14.60 25.66 -19.77
N GLN A 31 13.87 24.97 -20.64
CA GLN A 31 13.29 23.66 -20.33
C GLN A 31 14.37 22.60 -20.05
N ILE A 32 15.43 22.56 -20.85
CA ILE A 32 16.57 21.66 -20.63
C ILE A 32 17.22 21.95 -19.27
N GLN A 33 17.45 23.22 -18.93
CA GLN A 33 18.02 23.58 -17.64
C GLN A 33 17.14 23.13 -16.48
N GLN A 34 15.81 23.33 -16.56
CA GLN A 34 14.88 22.86 -15.55
C GLN A 34 14.89 21.33 -15.39
N LEU A 35 15.08 20.58 -16.47
CA LEU A 35 15.22 19.12 -16.41
C LEU A 35 16.53 18.71 -15.75
N ILE A 36 17.63 19.38 -16.08
CA ILE A 36 18.94 19.14 -15.43
C ILE A 36 18.83 19.39 -13.92
N ASP A 37 18.24 20.51 -13.52
CA ASP A 37 18.10 20.86 -12.10
C ASP A 37 17.25 19.82 -11.35
N LYS A 38 16.17 19.32 -11.96
CA LYS A 38 15.34 18.23 -11.40
C LYS A 38 16.11 16.93 -11.26
N MET A 39 16.92 16.56 -12.25
CA MET A 39 17.75 15.35 -12.20
C MET A 39 18.81 15.45 -11.10
N ILE A 40 19.44 16.61 -10.93
CA ILE A 40 20.40 16.83 -9.84
C ILE A 40 19.71 16.60 -8.48
N VAL A 41 18.53 17.19 -8.28
CA VAL A 41 17.77 17.01 -7.02
C VAL A 41 17.40 15.54 -6.79
N GLU A 42 16.96 14.81 -7.83
CA GLU A 42 16.63 13.38 -7.70
C GLU A 42 17.84 12.55 -7.25
N VAL A 43 19.01 12.77 -7.87
CA VAL A 43 20.25 12.06 -7.53
C VAL A 43 20.68 12.37 -6.10
N GLU A 44 20.66 13.64 -5.69
CA GLU A 44 21.01 14.03 -4.33
C GLU A 44 20.05 13.41 -3.31
N LEU A 45 18.74 13.40 -3.58
CA LEU A 45 17.76 12.75 -2.72
C LEU A 45 17.96 11.24 -2.65
N SER A 46 18.23 10.57 -3.79
CA SER A 46 18.52 9.14 -3.85
C SER A 46 19.73 8.79 -2.99
N ASN A 47 20.79 9.61 -3.02
CA ASN A 47 21.99 9.40 -2.20
C ASN A 47 21.71 9.53 -0.69
N CYS A 48 20.71 10.34 -0.31
CA CYS A 48 20.32 10.49 1.10
C CYS A 48 19.48 9.33 1.65
N ILE A 49 18.89 8.47 0.80
CA ILE A 49 17.95 7.43 1.24
C ILE A 49 18.60 6.44 2.19
N ASP A 50 19.81 5.97 1.89
CA ASP A 50 20.50 4.97 2.73
C ASP A 50 20.83 5.53 4.12
N ILE A 51 21.23 6.81 4.17
CA ILE A 51 21.52 7.52 5.42
C ILE A 51 20.23 7.68 6.23
N ALA A 52 19.15 8.14 5.58
CA ALA A 52 17.86 8.30 6.22
C ALA A 52 17.32 6.96 6.76
N LEU A 53 17.42 5.88 5.98
CA LEU A 53 17.04 4.54 6.42
C LEU A 53 17.85 4.11 7.64
N ARG A 54 19.15 4.40 7.69
CA ARG A 54 19.98 4.09 8.84
C ARG A 54 19.52 4.83 10.10
N CYS A 55 19.17 6.12 9.98
CA CYS A 55 18.57 6.89 11.06
C CYS A 55 17.22 6.31 11.51
N VAL A 56 16.38 5.86 10.56
CA VAL A 56 15.09 5.22 10.85
C VAL A 56 15.26 3.90 11.61
N LEU A 57 16.28 3.10 11.29
CA LEU A 57 16.48 1.80 11.91
C LEU A 57 17.21 1.86 13.26
N MET A 58 18.11 2.83 13.43
CA MET A 58 19.05 2.88 14.57
C MET A 58 18.93 4.14 15.44
N GLY A 59 18.21 5.16 14.99
CA GLY A 59 18.14 6.46 15.65
C GLY A 59 17.23 6.50 16.88
N GLU A 60 17.17 7.67 17.50
CA GLU A 60 16.23 7.95 18.58
C GLU A 60 14.81 8.21 18.05
N THR A 61 13.80 8.13 18.92
CA THR A 61 12.37 8.28 18.51
C THR A 61 12.11 9.53 17.67
N ALA A 62 12.75 10.67 17.95
CA ALA A 62 12.58 11.89 17.15
C ALA A 62 13.21 11.77 15.75
N GLU A 63 14.41 11.20 15.65
CA GLU A 63 15.11 10.95 14.38
C GLU A 63 14.35 9.94 13.53
N ILE A 64 13.81 8.89 14.17
CA ILE A 64 12.97 7.89 13.50
C ILE A 64 11.75 8.55 12.89
N LYS A 65 11.02 9.38 13.65
CA LYS A 65 9.81 10.07 13.15
C LYS A 65 10.14 10.97 11.95
N GLU A 66 11.21 11.76 12.01
CA GLU A 66 11.62 12.61 10.88
C GLU A 66 12.13 11.80 9.69
N GLY A 67 12.86 10.71 9.92
CA GLY A 67 13.32 9.79 8.89
C GLY A 67 12.16 9.10 8.17
N ILE A 68 11.12 8.68 8.89
CA ILE A 68 9.88 8.13 8.31
C ILE A 68 9.23 9.16 7.39
N LYS A 69 9.10 10.41 7.83
CA LYS A 69 8.52 11.49 7.01
C LYS A 69 9.34 11.76 5.74
N PHE A 70 10.67 11.76 5.85
CA PHE A 70 11.56 11.93 4.71
C PHE A 70 11.38 10.81 3.69
N LEU A 71 11.50 9.54 4.12
CA LEU A 71 11.35 8.39 3.24
C LEU A 71 9.95 8.31 2.61
N THR A 72 8.92 8.66 3.37
CA THR A 72 7.54 8.75 2.87
C THR A 72 7.43 9.75 1.72
N ARG A 73 8.03 10.95 1.86
CA ARG A 73 8.06 11.95 0.78
C ARG A 73 8.85 11.45 -0.42
N CYS A 74 10.04 10.86 -0.21
CA CYS A 74 10.82 10.27 -1.29
C CYS A 74 10.02 9.21 -2.06
N LYS A 75 9.22 8.39 -1.37
CA LYS A 75 8.35 7.40 -2.02
C LYS A 75 7.22 8.07 -2.82
N LEU A 76 6.58 9.11 -2.30
CA LEU A 76 5.51 9.84 -2.99
C LEU A 76 6.01 10.56 -4.26
N PHE A 77 7.27 11.00 -4.27
CA PHE A 77 7.93 11.58 -5.45
C PHE A 77 8.60 10.54 -6.36
N GLU A 78 8.45 9.24 -6.06
CA GLU A 78 9.06 8.12 -6.79
C GLU A 78 10.60 8.25 -6.95
N ILE A 79 11.29 8.76 -5.93
CA ILE A 79 12.76 8.83 -5.90
C ILE A 79 13.34 7.41 -5.96
N THR A 80 14.38 7.23 -6.77
CA THR A 80 15.07 5.95 -6.93
C THR A 80 15.52 5.39 -5.59
N GLY A 81 15.30 4.10 -5.34
CA GLY A 81 15.69 3.44 -4.07
C GLY A 81 14.69 3.58 -2.93
N ALA A 82 13.71 4.51 -3.01
CA ALA A 82 12.73 4.73 -1.94
C ALA A 82 11.90 3.48 -1.65
N GLU A 83 11.49 2.71 -2.68
CA GLU A 83 10.68 1.50 -2.48
C GLU A 83 11.36 0.46 -1.62
N THR A 84 12.66 0.23 -1.85
CA THR A 84 13.45 -0.71 -1.06
C THR A 84 13.61 -0.21 0.38
N ALA A 85 13.85 1.08 0.57
CA ALA A 85 13.91 1.67 1.90
C ALA A 85 12.57 1.57 2.66
N ILE A 86 11.43 1.77 1.99
CA ILE A 86 10.10 1.58 2.60
C ILE A 86 9.90 0.13 3.05
N ARG A 87 10.29 -0.85 2.23
CA ARG A 87 10.21 -2.27 2.60
C ARG A 87 10.99 -2.58 3.87
N SER A 88 12.23 -2.09 3.98
CA SER A 88 13.05 -2.26 5.18
C SER A 88 12.52 -1.45 6.37
N MET A 89 11.97 -0.25 6.14
CA MET A 89 11.34 0.58 7.17
C MET A 89 10.15 -0.11 7.83
N CYS A 90 9.41 -0.97 7.12
CA CYS A 90 8.31 -1.75 7.70
C CYS A 90 8.75 -2.62 8.89
N SER A 91 10.04 -2.98 9.02
CA SER A 91 10.57 -3.71 10.18
C SER A 91 10.38 -2.99 11.51
N LEU A 92 10.11 -1.68 11.51
CA LEU A 92 9.78 -0.90 12.69
C LEU A 92 8.49 -1.35 13.39
N VAL A 93 7.62 -2.11 12.71
CA VAL A 93 6.40 -2.68 13.32
C VAL A 93 6.71 -3.57 14.54
N TRP A 94 7.92 -4.14 14.61
CA TRP A 94 8.36 -5.00 15.70
C TRP A 94 8.99 -4.24 16.87
N ARG A 95 9.12 -2.91 16.79
CA ARG A 95 9.64 -2.09 17.90
C ARG A 95 8.59 -1.99 19.00
N PRO A 96 8.99 -1.97 20.29
CA PRO A 96 8.04 -1.87 21.41
C PRO A 96 7.42 -0.47 21.56
N SER A 97 7.91 0.53 20.82
CA SER A 97 7.45 1.92 20.94
C SER A 97 6.15 2.16 20.17
N ALA A 98 5.05 2.34 20.89
CA ALA A 98 3.73 2.63 20.32
C ALA A 98 3.72 3.91 19.47
N ASP A 99 4.51 4.91 19.87
CA ASP A 99 4.71 6.16 19.14
C ASP A 99 5.32 5.94 17.75
N VAL A 100 6.33 5.08 17.66
CA VAL A 100 7.00 4.75 16.39
C VAL A 100 6.09 3.93 15.49
N ILE A 101 5.37 2.95 16.07
CA ILE A 101 4.37 2.17 15.32
C ILE A 101 3.28 3.10 14.79
N THR A 102 2.79 4.04 15.61
CA THR A 102 1.76 4.99 15.20
C THR A 102 2.21 5.85 14.03
N GLU A 103 3.42 6.41 14.08
CA GLU A 103 3.98 7.17 12.96
C GLU A 103 4.17 6.31 11.71
N LEU A 104 4.64 5.06 11.87
CA LEU A 104 4.80 4.11 10.77
C LEU A 104 3.47 3.81 10.08
N ILE A 105 2.39 3.58 10.86
CA ILE A 105 1.07 3.28 10.32
C ILE A 105 0.45 4.49 9.64
N ASP A 106 0.59 5.68 10.21
CA ASP A 106 0.11 6.92 9.61
C ASP A 106 0.86 7.21 8.28
N ALA A 107 2.18 6.94 8.23
CA ALA A 107 2.96 7.00 7.00
C ALA A 107 2.56 5.93 5.97
N ALA A 108 2.33 4.69 6.41
CA ALA A 108 1.87 3.60 5.55
C ALA A 108 0.48 3.89 4.96
N GLU A 109 -0.41 4.54 5.71
CA GLU A 109 -1.70 5.01 5.22
C GLU A 109 -1.54 6.04 4.08
N ASP A 110 -0.57 6.94 4.19
CA ASP A 110 -0.29 7.93 3.15
C ASP A 110 0.38 7.33 1.90
N MET A 111 1.18 6.27 2.06
CA MET A 111 1.87 5.61 0.94
C MET A 111 1.03 4.55 0.21
N PHE A 112 0.22 3.78 0.96
CA PHE A 112 -0.48 2.63 0.40
C PHE A 112 -1.95 2.91 0.07
N ILE A 113 -2.59 3.83 0.79
CA ILE A 113 -4.02 4.13 0.61
C ILE A 113 -4.19 5.49 -0.06
N SER A 114 -4.56 5.45 -1.35
CA SER A 114 -4.75 6.65 -2.17
C SER A 114 -5.89 7.52 -1.65
N LYS A 115 -5.75 8.83 -1.80
CA LYS A 115 -6.77 9.82 -1.42
C LYS A 115 -7.70 10.09 -2.59
N LEU A 116 -8.98 10.32 -2.29
CA LEU A 116 -9.93 10.88 -3.27
C LEU A 116 -9.63 12.37 -3.39
N ASP A 117 -8.98 12.79 -4.46
CA ASP A 117 -8.95 14.20 -4.83
C ASP A 117 -10.25 14.56 -5.54
N GLY A 118 -10.76 15.78 -5.31
CA GLY A 118 -12.19 16.18 -5.41
C GLY A 118 -12.97 15.90 -6.70
N ASN A 119 -12.37 15.30 -7.72
CA ASN A 119 -13.02 14.83 -8.96
C ASN A 119 -12.71 13.36 -9.35
N GLU A 120 -11.86 12.65 -8.61
CA GLU A 120 -11.53 11.25 -8.92
C GLU A 120 -12.69 10.31 -8.58
N LYS A 121 -12.91 9.31 -9.43
CA LYS A 121 -13.90 8.27 -9.12
C LYS A 121 -13.33 7.37 -8.03
N ALA A 122 -14.18 6.93 -7.10
CA ALA A 122 -13.79 5.94 -6.08
C ALA A 122 -13.10 4.70 -6.68
N SER A 123 -13.52 4.30 -7.89
CA SER A 123 -12.88 3.20 -8.65
C SER A 123 -11.41 3.47 -9.04
N GLU A 124 -11.03 4.71 -9.31
CA GLU A 124 -9.65 5.09 -9.69
C GLU A 124 -8.75 5.09 -8.45
N ARG A 125 -9.24 5.64 -7.35
CA ARG A 125 -8.60 5.53 -6.04
C ARG A 125 -8.39 4.07 -5.64
N ASP A 126 -9.41 3.22 -5.78
CA ASP A 126 -9.30 1.79 -5.45
C ASP A 126 -8.26 1.09 -6.31
N LYS A 127 -8.20 1.42 -7.61
CA LYS A 127 -7.18 0.89 -8.53
C LYS A 127 -5.78 1.33 -8.10
N SER A 128 -5.59 2.60 -7.80
CA SER A 128 -4.31 3.15 -7.32
C SER A 128 -3.87 2.51 -6.01
N THR A 129 -4.81 2.26 -5.09
CA THR A 129 -4.54 1.60 -3.80
C THR A 129 -4.08 0.15 -4.01
N VAL A 130 -4.73 -0.60 -4.91
CA VAL A 130 -4.27 -1.94 -5.31
C VAL A 130 -2.86 -1.88 -5.89
N GLU A 131 -2.58 -0.94 -6.81
CA GLU A 131 -1.26 -0.79 -7.42
C GLU A 131 -0.18 -0.45 -6.39
N ASN A 132 -0.46 0.41 -5.41
CA ASN A 132 0.49 0.78 -4.36
C ASN A 132 0.81 -0.41 -3.44
N LEU A 133 -0.20 -1.17 -3.01
CA LEU A 133 -0.01 -2.39 -2.22
C LEU A 133 0.79 -3.45 -2.99
N MET A 134 0.47 -3.62 -4.28
CA MET A 134 1.19 -4.52 -5.17
C MET A 134 2.65 -4.10 -5.35
N LYS A 135 2.94 -2.80 -5.58
CA LYS A 135 4.30 -2.26 -5.64
C LYS A 135 5.09 -2.52 -4.35
N ALA A 136 4.47 -2.36 -3.19
CA ALA A 136 5.11 -2.59 -1.90
C ALA A 136 5.53 -4.06 -1.71
N MET A 137 4.67 -5.00 -2.14
CA MET A 137 4.94 -6.44 -2.03
C MET A 137 5.87 -6.95 -3.14
N HIS A 138 5.80 -6.34 -4.32
CA HIS A 138 6.60 -6.75 -5.47
C HIS A 138 8.09 -6.59 -5.17
N GLY A 139 8.88 -7.65 -5.35
CA GLY A 139 10.31 -7.63 -5.05
C GLY A 139 10.66 -7.57 -3.56
N ALA A 140 9.68 -7.78 -2.66
CA ALA A 140 9.96 -7.94 -1.24
C ALA A 140 10.80 -9.20 -0.99
N THR A 141 11.86 -9.05 -0.20
CA THR A 141 12.69 -10.18 0.23
C THR A 141 11.93 -11.02 1.25
N GLU A 142 12.33 -12.28 1.43
CA GLU A 142 11.75 -13.14 2.47
C GLU A 142 11.97 -12.59 3.90
N MET A 143 12.96 -11.71 4.08
CA MET A 143 13.24 -11.03 5.35
C MET A 143 12.29 -9.84 5.60
N ASP A 144 12.00 -9.05 4.57
CA ASP A 144 11.12 -7.88 4.69
C ASP A 144 9.64 -8.29 4.70
N ARG A 145 9.28 -9.40 4.04
CA ARG A 145 7.90 -9.83 3.82
C ARG A 145 7.06 -9.87 5.11
N PRO A 146 7.49 -10.52 6.22
CA PRO A 146 6.67 -10.57 7.44
C PRO A 146 6.36 -9.18 8.00
N SER A 147 7.30 -8.25 7.88
CA SER A 147 7.15 -6.88 8.36
C SER A 147 6.14 -6.09 7.52
N ILE A 148 6.20 -6.24 6.19
CA ILE A 148 5.23 -5.65 5.26
C ILE A 148 3.83 -6.23 5.51
N GLU A 149 3.73 -7.55 5.66
CA GLU A 149 2.47 -8.23 5.95
C GLU A 149 1.84 -7.72 7.26
N GLU A 150 2.64 -7.51 8.31
CA GLU A 150 2.12 -7.02 9.59
C GLU A 150 1.65 -5.56 9.49
N VAL A 151 2.34 -4.70 8.74
CA VAL A 151 1.87 -3.33 8.46
C VAL A 151 0.53 -3.36 7.69
N ILE A 152 0.38 -4.23 6.70
CA ILE A 152 -0.90 -4.39 5.96
C ILE A 152 -2.00 -4.89 6.90
N TYR A 153 -1.70 -5.84 7.79
CA TYR A 153 -2.65 -6.32 8.80
C TYR A 153 -3.12 -5.19 9.72
N LEU A 154 -2.21 -4.33 10.20
CA LEU A 154 -2.55 -3.17 11.02
C LEU A 154 -3.42 -2.16 10.24
N LEU A 155 -3.12 -1.87 8.98
CA LEU A 155 -3.96 -1.02 8.13
C LEU A 155 -5.37 -1.61 7.90
N ALA A 156 -5.48 -2.94 7.78
CA ALA A 156 -6.75 -3.62 7.54
C ALA A 156 -7.60 -3.80 8.82
N SER A 157 -6.97 -3.87 9.99
CA SER A 157 -7.62 -4.19 11.28
C SER A 157 -8.29 -2.99 11.97
N VAL A 158 -7.85 -1.77 11.70
CA VAL A 158 -8.25 -0.52 12.41
C VAL A 158 -9.71 -0.09 12.20
N GLY A 159 -10.53 -0.88 11.50
CA GLY A 159 -11.89 -0.52 11.16
C GLY A 159 -12.96 -0.56 12.27
N ASN A 160 -12.63 -0.67 13.56
CA ASN A 160 -13.61 -0.85 14.66
C ASN A 160 -13.32 -0.12 16.01
N ASP A 161 -12.21 0.60 16.22
CA ASP A 161 -11.88 1.18 17.54
C ASP A 161 -12.21 2.68 17.67
N ASP A 162 -13.39 3.11 17.20
CA ASP A 162 -13.92 4.46 17.43
C ASP A 162 -14.67 4.59 18.79
N GLU A 163 -14.36 3.74 19.77
CA GLU A 163 -14.83 3.91 21.16
C GLU A 163 -13.66 3.86 22.15
N GLY A 164 -12.97 5.00 22.29
CA GLY A 164 -12.29 5.31 23.54
C GLY A 164 -10.82 5.69 23.44
N GLY A 165 -10.57 7.00 23.41
CA GLY A 165 -9.46 7.59 24.15
C GLY A 165 -8.23 8.01 23.36
N LEU A 166 -7.87 9.27 23.61
CA LEU A 166 -6.57 9.93 23.37
C LEU A 166 -6.34 10.51 21.97
N GLY A 167 -6.78 11.77 21.83
CA GLY A 167 -5.96 12.85 21.28
C GLY A 167 -5.70 12.84 19.77
N ARG A 168 -6.40 13.73 19.04
CA ARG A 168 -5.95 14.33 17.77
C ARG A 168 -5.49 13.41 16.62
N HIS A 169 -5.87 12.14 16.59
CA HIS A 169 -5.61 11.33 15.39
C HIS A 169 -6.66 11.62 14.30
N ARG A 170 -6.15 12.03 13.14
CA ARG A 170 -6.89 12.05 11.86
C ARG A 170 -7.66 10.75 11.73
N LYS A 171 -8.92 10.80 11.27
CA LYS A 171 -9.72 9.60 10.99
C LYS A 171 -8.93 8.71 10.02
N ARG A 172 -8.41 7.58 10.52
CA ARG A 172 -7.56 6.67 9.75
C ARG A 172 -8.33 6.10 8.57
N ARG A 173 -7.71 6.13 7.40
CA ARG A 173 -8.25 5.47 6.19
C ARG A 173 -8.05 3.96 6.32
N HIS A 174 -9.09 3.21 6.00
CA HIS A 174 -9.05 1.75 5.99
C HIS A 174 -9.09 1.23 4.55
N ILE A 175 -8.63 -0.01 4.36
CA ILE A 175 -8.73 -0.68 3.07
C ILE A 175 -10.20 -0.96 2.77
N GLU A 176 -10.70 -0.40 1.67
CA GLU A 176 -12.10 -0.59 1.27
C GLU A 176 -12.37 -1.99 0.71
N THR A 177 -13.60 -2.48 0.87
CA THR A 177 -14.03 -3.79 0.37
C THR A 177 -13.83 -3.95 -1.13
N ASN A 178 -13.95 -2.87 -1.91
CA ASN A 178 -13.70 -2.88 -3.35
C ASN A 178 -12.22 -3.17 -3.68
N VAL A 179 -11.28 -2.67 -2.87
CA VAL A 179 -9.84 -2.97 -3.00
C VAL A 179 -9.60 -4.46 -2.76
N ILE A 180 -10.19 -5.01 -1.70
CA ILE A 180 -10.09 -6.45 -1.38
C ILE A 180 -10.68 -7.31 -2.50
N THR A 181 -11.85 -6.92 -3.03
CA THR A 181 -12.51 -7.62 -4.14
C THR A 181 -11.64 -7.62 -5.40
N ARG A 182 -10.96 -6.50 -5.70
CA ARG A 182 -10.02 -6.41 -6.83
C ARG A 182 -8.79 -7.28 -6.63
N LEU A 183 -8.22 -7.31 -5.42
CA LEU A 183 -7.10 -8.20 -5.08
C LEU A 183 -7.49 -9.67 -5.26
N TRP A 184 -8.70 -10.06 -4.83
CA TRP A 184 -9.23 -11.41 -5.09
C TRP A 184 -9.38 -11.71 -6.58
N ALA A 185 -9.84 -10.75 -7.38
CA ALA A 185 -9.96 -10.93 -8.83
C ALA A 185 -8.59 -11.17 -9.49
N ILE A 186 -7.54 -10.48 -9.04
CA ILE A 186 -6.17 -10.69 -9.52
C ILE A 186 -5.64 -12.06 -9.07
N ALA A 187 -5.78 -12.39 -7.78
CA ALA A 187 -5.27 -13.64 -7.21
C ALA A 187 -5.93 -14.89 -7.80
N LEU A 188 -7.24 -14.82 -8.07
CA LEU A 188 -8.04 -15.95 -8.56
C LEU A 188 -8.13 -16.00 -10.09
N ASP A 189 -7.44 -15.11 -10.80
CA ASP A 189 -7.42 -15.11 -12.26
C ASP A 189 -6.86 -16.45 -12.78
N ASN A 190 -7.59 -17.06 -13.70
CA ASN A 190 -7.25 -18.34 -14.33
C ASN A 190 -6.50 -18.16 -15.65
N SER A 191 -6.23 -16.91 -16.07
CA SER A 191 -5.36 -16.64 -17.22
C SER A 191 -3.96 -17.25 -17.01
N THR A 192 -3.31 -17.70 -18.08
CA THR A 192 -1.98 -18.34 -18.02
C THR A 192 -0.83 -17.34 -17.79
N GLY A 193 -1.12 -16.04 -17.69
CA GLY A 193 -0.13 -14.99 -17.47
C GLY A 193 -0.12 -14.43 -16.05
N GLY A 194 0.99 -13.78 -15.69
CA GLY A 194 1.05 -12.93 -14.50
C GLY A 194 1.18 -13.67 -13.16
N THR A 195 1.83 -14.83 -13.11
CA THR A 195 2.06 -15.60 -11.88
C THR A 195 2.58 -14.73 -10.73
N ASN A 196 3.55 -13.84 -10.99
CA ASN A 196 4.08 -12.92 -9.97
C ASN A 196 3.00 -11.99 -9.40
N LYS A 197 2.10 -11.46 -10.23
CA LYS A 197 0.99 -10.62 -9.77
C LYS A 197 0.00 -11.42 -8.92
N LYS A 198 -0.21 -12.71 -9.21
CA LYS A 198 -1.07 -13.58 -8.39
C LYS A 198 -0.43 -13.85 -7.03
N ILE A 199 0.87 -14.11 -7.01
CA ILE A 199 1.67 -14.32 -5.79
C ILE A 199 1.61 -13.05 -4.92
N ASP A 200 1.92 -11.88 -5.49
CA ASP A 200 1.89 -10.60 -4.76
C ASP A 200 0.48 -10.31 -4.21
N ALA A 201 -0.57 -10.56 -5.00
CA ALA A 201 -1.95 -10.41 -4.54
C ALA A 201 -2.31 -11.37 -3.39
N LEU A 202 -1.91 -12.64 -3.46
CA LEU A 202 -2.13 -13.61 -2.37
C LEU A 202 -1.36 -13.23 -1.10
N ARG A 203 -0.13 -12.72 -1.24
CA ARG A 203 0.68 -12.22 -0.12
C ARG A 203 0.05 -11.02 0.59
N ILE A 204 -0.62 -10.15 -0.16
CA ILE A 204 -1.39 -9.01 0.41
C ILE A 204 -2.71 -9.50 1.02
N LEU A 205 -3.37 -10.47 0.40
CA LEU A 205 -4.64 -11.02 0.89
C LEU A 205 -4.46 -11.83 2.18
N TYR A 206 -3.31 -12.46 2.40
CA TYR A 206 -3.02 -13.20 3.64
C TYR A 206 -3.19 -12.36 4.92
N PRO A 207 -2.48 -11.23 5.11
CA PRO A 207 -2.66 -10.38 6.29
C PRO A 207 -4.07 -9.78 6.36
N ILE A 208 -4.69 -9.41 5.24
CA ILE A 208 -6.08 -8.94 5.22
C ILE A 208 -7.04 -10.03 5.72
N SER A 209 -6.82 -11.28 5.30
CA SER A 209 -7.63 -12.44 5.67
C SER A 209 -7.48 -12.85 7.13
N ARG A 210 -6.43 -12.39 7.83
CA ARG A 210 -6.28 -12.58 9.30
C ARG A 210 -7.21 -11.68 10.11
N THR A 211 -7.76 -10.62 9.51
CA THR A 211 -8.65 -9.69 10.20
C THR A 211 -10.05 -10.28 10.42
N GLU A 212 -10.81 -9.71 11.36
CA GLU A 212 -12.19 -10.16 11.65
C GLU A 212 -13.13 -10.07 10.45
N LYS A 213 -12.94 -9.06 9.60
CA LYS A 213 -13.73 -8.85 8.38
C LYS A 213 -13.22 -9.72 7.22
N GLY A 214 -11.92 -10.03 7.20
CA GLY A 214 -11.29 -10.82 6.14
C GLY A 214 -11.53 -12.33 6.23
N ILE A 215 -11.57 -12.92 7.44
CA ILE A 215 -11.78 -14.37 7.62
C ILE A 215 -13.07 -14.87 6.91
N PRO A 216 -14.25 -14.25 7.13
CA PRO A 216 -15.48 -14.68 6.44
C PRO A 216 -15.36 -14.60 4.92
N GLU A 217 -14.76 -13.53 4.40
CA GLU A 217 -14.58 -13.35 2.96
C GLU A 217 -13.67 -14.44 2.37
N ALA A 218 -12.54 -14.73 3.01
CA ALA A 218 -11.64 -15.79 2.59
C ALA A 218 -12.31 -17.17 2.62
N ARG A 219 -13.16 -17.45 3.62
CA ARG A 219 -13.97 -18.69 3.67
C ARG A 219 -14.92 -18.82 2.49
N THR A 220 -15.56 -17.73 2.03
CA THR A 220 -16.43 -17.79 0.83
C THR A 220 -15.66 -18.18 -0.44
N ARG A 221 -14.35 -17.92 -0.49
CA ARG A 221 -13.48 -18.17 -1.64
C ARG A 221 -12.70 -19.49 -1.55
N ILE A 222 -12.92 -20.31 -0.52
CA ILE A 222 -12.13 -21.53 -0.25
C ILE A 222 -12.04 -22.48 -1.44
N ARG A 223 -13.14 -22.70 -2.19
CA ARG A 223 -13.13 -23.58 -3.37
C ARG A 223 -12.23 -23.05 -4.48
N SER A 224 -12.18 -21.73 -4.63
CA SER A 224 -11.31 -21.09 -5.63
C SER A 224 -9.84 -21.17 -5.20
N LEU A 225 -9.56 -20.99 -3.91
CA LEU A 225 -8.22 -21.21 -3.34
C LEU A 225 -7.76 -22.67 -3.49
N GLN A 226 -8.64 -23.64 -3.27
CA GLN A 226 -8.32 -25.07 -3.46
C GLN A 226 -7.97 -25.38 -4.92
N LYS A 227 -8.62 -24.73 -5.89
CA LYS A 227 -8.27 -24.87 -7.30
C LYS A 227 -6.85 -24.37 -7.59
N LYS A 228 -6.40 -23.31 -6.90
CA LYS A 228 -5.04 -22.75 -7.04
C LYS A 228 -3.94 -23.66 -6.50
N LEU A 229 -4.27 -24.70 -5.73
CA LEU A 229 -3.30 -25.71 -5.31
C LEU A 229 -2.79 -26.58 -6.48
N MET A 230 -3.52 -26.58 -7.60
CA MET A 230 -3.14 -27.29 -8.82
C MET A 230 -2.33 -26.41 -9.78
N ASP A 231 -2.16 -25.13 -9.48
CA ASP A 231 -1.34 -24.20 -10.27
C ASP A 231 0.16 -24.37 -9.91
N GLU A 232 1.01 -23.41 -10.29
CA GLU A 232 2.43 -23.40 -9.95
C GLU A 232 2.68 -23.47 -8.42
N PRO A 233 3.78 -24.14 -7.98
CA PRO A 233 4.04 -24.39 -6.57
C PRO A 233 4.12 -23.09 -5.74
N ALA A 234 4.67 -22.02 -6.30
CA ALA A 234 4.76 -20.72 -5.63
C ALA A 234 3.36 -20.12 -5.33
N VAL A 235 2.41 -20.26 -6.26
CA VAL A 235 1.02 -19.81 -6.06
C VAL A 235 0.31 -20.70 -5.03
N ALA A 236 0.53 -22.01 -5.11
CA ALA A 236 -0.04 -22.97 -4.18
C ALA A 236 0.39 -22.71 -2.72
N VAL A 237 1.67 -22.39 -2.48
CA VAL A 237 2.18 -22.05 -1.15
C VAL A 237 1.44 -20.85 -0.56
N GLU A 238 1.29 -19.76 -1.30
CA GLU A 238 0.60 -18.57 -0.79
C GLU A 238 -0.91 -18.82 -0.59
N ALA A 239 -1.54 -19.63 -1.46
CA ALA A 239 -2.92 -20.05 -1.27
C ALA A 239 -3.10 -20.90 0.01
N LEU A 240 -2.15 -21.80 0.30
CA LEU A 240 -2.16 -22.61 1.52
C LEU A 240 -2.01 -21.77 2.79
N ARG A 241 -1.22 -20.68 2.76
CA ARG A 241 -1.11 -19.76 3.89
C ARG A 241 -2.45 -19.11 4.24
N ILE A 242 -3.27 -18.77 3.25
CA ILE A 242 -4.63 -18.27 3.50
C ILE A 242 -5.53 -19.40 4.01
N ILE A 243 -5.45 -20.60 3.44
CA ILE A 243 -6.28 -21.74 3.87
C ILE A 243 -5.99 -22.11 5.34
N SER A 244 -4.72 -22.05 5.77
CA SER A 244 -4.32 -22.46 7.13
C SER A 244 -4.95 -21.60 8.24
N ILE A 245 -5.28 -20.35 7.95
CA ILE A 245 -5.90 -19.42 8.92
C ILE A 245 -7.44 -19.46 8.91
N LEU A 246 -8.09 -20.18 7.99
CA LEU A 246 -9.56 -20.20 7.88
C LEU A 246 -10.26 -20.87 9.07
N ASN A 247 -9.58 -21.79 9.74
CA ASN A 247 -10.08 -22.47 10.95
C ASN A 247 -10.03 -21.59 12.20
N THR A 248 -9.46 -20.39 12.12
CA THR A 248 -9.38 -19.48 13.26
C THR A 248 -10.78 -18.92 13.56
N PRO A 249 -11.33 -19.10 14.78
CA PRO A 249 -12.66 -18.63 15.09
C PRO A 249 -12.68 -17.11 15.24
N THR A 250 -13.68 -16.45 14.64
CA THR A 250 -13.88 -15.00 14.76
C THR A 250 -14.29 -14.60 16.18
N LYS A 251 -14.18 -13.31 16.56
CA LYS A 251 -14.64 -12.86 17.90
C LYS A 251 -16.12 -13.15 18.13
N GLN A 252 -16.95 -13.01 17.09
CA GLN A 252 -18.37 -13.35 17.12
C GLN A 252 -18.60 -14.84 17.38
N GLU A 253 -17.87 -15.71 16.68
CA GLU A 253 -17.93 -17.17 16.88
C GLU A 253 -17.45 -17.58 18.27
N LYS A 254 -16.37 -16.96 18.79
CA LYS A 254 -15.90 -17.18 20.16
C LYS A 254 -16.98 -16.80 21.19
N GLY A 255 -17.75 -15.73 20.94
CA GLY A 255 -18.89 -15.32 21.76
C GLY A 255 -20.02 -16.36 21.74
N SER A 256 -20.41 -16.82 20.55
CA SER A 256 -21.44 -17.85 20.39
C SER A 256 -21.04 -19.20 20.97
N ILE A 257 -19.78 -19.62 20.81
CA ILE A 257 -19.23 -20.84 21.42
C ILE A 257 -19.24 -20.74 22.95
N ARG A 258 -18.85 -19.59 23.53
CA ARG A 258 -18.97 -19.36 24.99
C ARG A 258 -20.41 -19.36 25.46
N PHE A 259 -21.33 -18.79 24.69
CA PHE A 259 -22.76 -18.81 25.01
C PHE A 259 -23.31 -20.23 24.99
N ILE A 260 -23.03 -21.00 23.93
CA ILE A 260 -23.43 -22.41 23.82
C ILE A 260 -22.79 -23.24 24.95
N ALA A 261 -21.51 -23.03 25.27
CA ALA A 261 -20.83 -23.70 26.38
C ALA A 261 -21.45 -23.34 27.75
N ARG A 262 -21.87 -22.08 27.95
CA ARG A 262 -22.59 -21.64 29.16
C ARG A 262 -24.00 -22.22 29.24
N CYS A 263 -24.75 -22.26 28.13
CA CYS A 263 -26.06 -22.88 28.06
C CYS A 263 -26.00 -24.40 28.29
N SER A 264 -25.00 -25.08 27.72
CA SER A 264 -24.81 -26.52 27.92
C SER A 264 -24.29 -26.85 29.33
N ALA A 265 -23.50 -25.97 29.95
CA ALA A 265 -23.19 -26.06 31.38
C ALA A 265 -24.46 -25.89 32.23
N PHE A 266 -25.29 -24.88 31.96
CA PHE A 266 -26.55 -24.62 32.69
C PHE A 266 -27.56 -25.77 32.58
N ILE A 267 -27.68 -26.42 31.40
CA ILE A 267 -28.52 -27.61 31.20
C ILE A 267 -27.97 -28.82 31.97
N ARG A 268 -26.65 -28.95 32.12
CA ARG A 268 -26.05 -30.01 32.95
C ARG A 268 -26.27 -29.78 34.45
N THR A 269 -26.21 -28.54 34.93
CA THR A 269 -26.46 -28.24 36.35
C THR A 269 -27.92 -28.41 36.75
N THR A 270 -28.86 -28.11 35.84
CA THR A 270 -30.30 -28.27 36.10
C THR A 270 -30.76 -29.73 36.07
N ARG A 271 -30.08 -30.62 35.33
CA ARG A 271 -30.35 -32.08 35.38
C ARG A 271 -29.81 -32.80 36.62
N CYS A 272 -28.96 -32.16 37.42
CA CYS A 272 -28.43 -32.75 38.65
C CYS A 272 -29.23 -32.36 39.91
N LEU A 273 -30.32 -31.59 39.78
CA LEU A 273 -31.15 -31.10 40.89
C LEU A 273 -32.51 -31.79 41.03
N ASP A 274 -32.78 -32.87 40.28
CA ASP A 274 -33.92 -33.77 40.55
C ASP A 274 -33.42 -35.16 40.97
N PRO A 275 -33.18 -35.41 42.27
CA PRO A 275 -33.28 -36.72 42.87
C PRO A 275 -34.68 -36.84 43.52
N SER A 276 -35.63 -37.41 42.78
CA SER A 276 -36.81 -38.08 43.35
C SER A 276 -36.48 -39.52 43.68
#